data_AF-A0A8B3NKR3-F1
#
_entry.id   AF-A0A8B3NKR3-F1
#
_cell.length_a   1.000
_cell.length_b   1.000
_cell.length_c   1.000
_cell.angle_alpha   90.00
_cell.angle_beta   90.00
_cell.angle_gamma   90.00
#
_symmetry.space_group_name_H-M   'P 1'
#
loop_
_entity.id
_entity.type
_entity.pdbx_description
1 polymer ?
#
loop_
_entity_poly.entity_id
_entity_poly.type
_entity_poly.pdbx_seq_one_letter_code
_entity_poly.pdbx_strand_id
1 'polypeptide(L)' 'MSSHSDAIKFAYWVPNVSGGLVISNIEQRTGWDIDYNRKLAQIAEANGFD' A
#
# COMPACT_ATOMS: atom_id res chain seq x y z
N MET A 1 16.07 -1.65 33.42
CA MET A 1 14.97 -1.29 32.52
C MET A 1 15.49 -1.41 31.10
N SER A 2 15.15 -2.49 30.39
CA SER A 2 15.51 -2.63 28.98
C SER A 2 14.50 -1.81 28.18
N SER A 3 14.93 -0.71 27.55
CA SER A 3 14.10 0.00 26.59
C SER A 3 13.96 -0.88 25.36
N HIS A 4 12.84 -1.60 25.24
CA HIS A 4 12.47 -2.20 23.96
C HIS A 4 12.07 -1.04 23.06
N SER A 5 12.96 -0.64 22.16
CA SER A 5 12.56 0.18 21.02
C SER A 5 11.70 -0.72 20.13
N ASP A 6 10.38 -0.58 20.23
CA ASP A 6 9.49 -1.29 19.32
C ASP A 6 9.88 -0.95 17.88
N ALA A 7 9.98 -1.98 17.04
CA ALA A 7 10.29 -1.79 15.64
C ALA A 7 9.18 -0.95 14.98
N ILE A 8 9.57 0.04 14.17
CA ILE A 8 8.64 0.86 13.40
C ILE A 8 7.83 -0.04 12.48
N LYS A 9 6.52 0.18 12.47
CA LYS A 9 5.52 -0.59 11.72
C LYS A 9 5.17 0.13 10.42
N PHE A 10 5.01 -0.63 9.35
CA PHE A 10 4.71 -0.10 8.01
C PHE A 10 3.44 -0.74 7.48
N ALA A 11 2.49 0.08 7.05
CA ALA A 11 1.21 -0.36 6.49
C ALA A 11 1.06 0.10 5.04
N TYR A 12 0.36 -0.69 4.25
CA TYR A 12 0.04 -0.37 2.86
C TYR A 12 -1.38 0.19 2.75
N TRP A 13 -1.52 1.32 2.05
CA TRP A 13 -2.82 1.96 1.79
C TRP A 13 -3.36 1.61 0.41
N VAL A 14 -4.52 0.95 0.40
CA VAL A 14 -5.20 0.48 -0.81
C VAL A 14 -5.92 1.64 -1.53
N PRO A 15 -5.73 1.83 -2.84
CA PRO A 15 -6.41 2.87 -3.61
C PRO A 15 -7.86 2.48 -3.94
N ASN A 16 -8.82 3.02 -3.20
CA ASN A 16 -10.22 2.59 -3.30
C ASN A 16 -11.04 3.27 -4.42
N VAL A 17 -10.63 4.41 -4.97
CA VAL A 17 -11.52 5.21 -5.86
C VAL A 17 -10.84 5.79 -7.12
N SER A 18 -9.51 5.69 -7.25
CA SER A 18 -8.82 6.34 -8.40
C SER A 18 -7.40 5.85 -8.68
N GLY A 19 -7.00 4.68 -8.18
CA GLY A 19 -5.63 4.19 -8.40
C GLY A 19 -4.53 4.92 -7.62
N GLY A 20 -4.90 5.86 -6.73
CA GLY A 20 -4.01 6.56 -5.83
C GLY A 20 -4.48 7.97 -5.49
N LEU A 21 -3.68 8.69 -4.70
CA LEU A 21 -3.92 10.08 -4.28
C LEU A 21 -3.19 11.11 -5.17
N VAL A 22 -3.05 10.80 -6.46
CA VAL A 22 -2.34 11.66 -7.43
C VAL A 22 -3.36 12.30 -8.36
N ILE A 23 -3.34 13.63 -8.45
CA ILE A 23 -4.09 14.41 -9.44
C ILE A 23 -3.12 14.77 -10.56
N SER A 24 -3.42 14.33 -11.79
CA SER A 24 -2.54 14.55 -12.94
C SER A 24 -3.33 14.62 -14.25
N ASN A 25 -2.79 15.37 -15.21
CA ASN A 25 -3.26 15.39 -16.60
C ASN A 25 -2.64 14.26 -17.44
N ILE A 26 -1.67 13.54 -16.90
CA ILE A 26 -1.05 12.37 -17.52
C ILE A 26 -1.88 11.13 -17.17
N GLU A 27 -2.10 10.24 -18.14
CA GLU A 27 -2.82 8.99 -17.94
C GLU A 27 -2.21 8.16 -16.80
N GLN A 28 -3.05 7.76 -15.84
CA GLN A 28 -2.64 6.92 -14.72
C GLN A 28 -2.51 5.46 -15.16
N ARG A 29 -1.46 4.80 -14.68
CA ARG A 29 -1.18 3.38 -14.95
C ARG A 29 -1.46 2.49 -13.74
N THR A 30 -2.26 2.99 -12.81
CA THR A 30 -2.65 2.33 -11.56
C THR A 30 -4.15 2.05 -11.58
N GLY A 31 -4.55 0.89 -11.06
CA GLY A 31 -5.95 0.48 -10.97
C GLY A 31 -6.52 0.65 -9.55
N TRP A 32 -7.83 0.44 -9.43
CA TRP A 32 -8.55 0.40 -8.15
C TRP A 32 -9.47 -0.82 -8.04
N ASP A 33 -9.42 -1.73 -9.01
CA ASP A 33 -10.22 -2.94 -9.00
C ASP A 33 -9.74 -3.94 -7.95
N ILE A 34 -10.58 -4.94 -7.68
CA ILE A 34 -10.31 -5.95 -6.64
C ILE A 34 -9.06 -6.78 -6.92
N ASP A 35 -8.77 -7.11 -8.18
CA ASP A 35 -7.65 -7.97 -8.52
C ASP A 35 -6.32 -7.21 -8.41
N TYR A 36 -6.32 -5.94 -8.83
CA TYR A 36 -5.23 -5.01 -8.63
C TYR A 36 -4.93 -4.81 -7.14
N ASN A 37 -5.96 -4.54 -6.34
CA ASN A 37 -5.80 -4.35 -4.89
C ASN A 37 -5.32 -5.62 -4.18
N ARG A 38 -5.82 -6.80 -4.56
CA ARG A 38 -5.34 -8.09 -4.04
C ARG A 38 -3.86 -8.28 -4.34
N LYS A 39 -3.44 -8.00 -5.58
CA LYS A 39 -2.03 -8.11 -5.97
C LYS A 39 -1.14 -7.19 -5.13
N LEU A 40 -1.57 -5.95 -4.88
CA LEU A 40 -0.79 -5.01 -4.06
C LEU A 40 -0.73 -5.43 -2.59
N ALA A 41 -1.82 -5.96 -2.03
CA ALA A 41 -1.81 -6.52 -0.67
C ALA A 41 -0.83 -7.70 -0.54
N GLN A 42 -0.83 -8.64 -1.49
CA GLN A 42 0.11 -9.77 -1.51
C GLN A 42 1.57 -9.32 -1.61
N ILE A 43 1.84 -8.25 -2.39
CA ILE A 43 3.18 -7.66 -2.47
C ILE A 43 3.57 -7.04 -1.13
N ALA A 44 2.66 -6.32 -0.45
CA ALA A 44 2.92 -5.73 0.85
C ALA A 44 3.24 -6.81 1.90
N GLU A 45 2.44 -7.87 1.97
CA GLU A 45 2.67 -9.04 2.84
C GLU A 45 4.04 -9.68 2.59
N ALA A 46 4.40 -9.91 1.31
CA ALA A 46 5.68 -10.50 0.93
C ALA A 46 6.90 -9.63 1.29
N ASN A 47 6.69 -8.33 1.52
CA ASN A 47 7.73 -7.37 1.91
C ASN A 47 7.70 -7.01 3.41
N GLY A 48 6.88 -7.70 4.21
CA GLY A 48 6.84 -7.52 5.66
C GLY A 48 6.11 -6.27 6.13
N PHE A 49 5.18 -5.76 5.32
CA PHE A 49 4.21 -4.79 5.79
C PHE A 49 3.24 -5.49 6.75
N ASP A 50 2.88 -4.79 7.83
CA ASP A 50 1.93 -5.24 8.85
C ASP A 50 0.47 -5.05 8.41
#